data_AF-A0A9P0CYC1-F1
#
_entry.id   AF-A0A9P0CYC1-F1
#
_cell.length_a   1.000
_cell.length_b   1.000
_cell.length_c   1.000
_cell.angle_alpha   90.00
_cell.angle_beta   90.00
_cell.angle_gamma   90.00
#
_symmetry.space_group_name_H-M   'P 1'
#
loop_
_entity.id
_entity.type
_entity.pdbx_description
1 polymer ?
#
loop_
_entity_poly.entity_id
_entity_poly.type
_entity_poly.pdbx_seq_one_letter_code
_entity_poly.pdbx_strand_id
1 'polypeptide(L)'
;MPEIWIKVGSKETERFIAIHELKMDSSMAKCLPTFHALTGCDTTSQFVGMGKKTCWKMFLSHHNLLSNVGINDNLEDDFNKMVKFVMRFYTNNQNIYCINDLRVILASSKPISKLPPTLDSLKQHCLRVHYQTKI
;
A
#
# COMPACT_ATOMS: atom_id res chain seq x y z
N MET A 1 5.24 29.00 -3.08
CA MET A 1 5.19 27.74 -3.85
C MET A 1 4.16 27.92 -4.96
N PRO A 2 4.33 27.28 -6.13
CA PRO A 2 3.32 27.36 -7.19
C PRO A 2 1.98 26.78 -6.73
N GLU A 3 0.87 27.39 -7.16
CA GLU A 3 -0.47 26.86 -6.94
C GLU A 3 -0.72 25.69 -7.89
N ILE A 4 -0.77 24.48 -7.33
CA ILE A 4 -1.02 23.25 -8.10
C ILE A 4 -2.48 22.83 -7.88
N TRP A 5 -3.21 22.64 -8.98
CA TRP A 5 -4.61 22.25 -9.00
C TRP A 5 -4.80 20.96 -9.80
N ILE A 6 -5.63 20.03 -9.30
CA ILE A 6 -6.08 18.85 -10.05
C ILE A 6 -7.56 19.00 -10.38
N LYS A 7 -7.88 18.94 -11.67
CA LYS A 7 -9.24 18.87 -12.17
C LYS A 7 -9.74 17.42 -12.10
N VAL A 8 -10.89 17.20 -11.48
CA VAL A 8 -11.55 15.88 -11.41
C VAL A 8 -13.03 15.97 -11.75
N GLY A 9 -13.63 14.86 -12.17
CA GLY A 9 -15.03 14.81 -12.59
C GLY A 9 -15.24 15.31 -14.01
N SER A 10 -16.50 15.31 -14.46
CA SER A 10 -16.90 15.87 -15.75
C SER A 10 -18.29 16.52 -15.66
N LYS A 11 -18.53 17.54 -16.47
CA LYS A 11 -19.79 18.30 -16.52
C LYS A 11 -20.19 18.79 -15.11
N GLU A 12 -21.35 18.35 -14.62
CA GLU A 12 -21.95 18.75 -13.34
C GLU A 12 -21.16 18.27 -12.11
N THR A 13 -20.22 17.33 -12.27
CA THR A 13 -19.38 16.81 -11.17
C THR A 13 -17.96 17.37 -11.19
N GLU A 14 -17.68 18.30 -12.10
CA GLU A 14 -16.38 18.92 -12.25
C GLU A 14 -16.00 19.72 -10.99
N ARG A 15 -14.82 19.43 -10.46
CA ARG A 15 -14.26 20.15 -9.31
C ARG A 15 -12.74 20.24 -9.41
N PHE A 16 -12.19 21.28 -8.81
CA PHE A 16 -10.76 21.52 -8.74
C PHE A 16 -10.28 21.28 -7.31
N ILE A 17 -9.22 20.50 -7.16
CA ILE A 17 -8.60 20.16 -5.89
C ILE A 17 -7.29 20.94 -5.78
N ALA A 18 -7.17 21.80 -4.78
CA ALA A 18 -5.96 22.54 -4.45
C ALA A 18 -4.91 21.62 -3.80
N ILE A 19 -4.00 21.07 -4.59
CA ILE A 19 -2.95 20.16 -4.07
C ILE A 19 -1.96 20.91 -3.18
N HIS A 20 -1.70 22.18 -3.52
CA HIS A 20 -0.81 23.05 -2.77
C HIS A 20 -1.33 23.39 -1.34
N GLU A 21 -2.60 23.17 -1.06
CA GLU A 21 -3.19 23.34 0.29
C GLU A 21 -3.10 22.06 1.14
N LEU A 22 -2.77 20.91 0.54
CA LEU A 22 -2.70 19.64 1.26
C LEU A 22 -1.54 19.66 2.26
N LYS A 23 -1.88 19.63 3.54
CA LYS A 23 -0.92 19.49 4.63
C LYS A 23 -0.62 18.02 4.85
N MET A 24 0.60 17.61 4.58
CA MET A 24 1.09 16.26 4.85
C MET A 24 2.55 16.32 5.26
N ASP A 25 2.91 15.48 6.22
CA ASP A 25 4.29 15.35 6.65
C ASP A 25 5.19 14.88 5.48
N SER A 26 6.41 15.42 5.39
CA SER A 26 7.34 15.12 4.30
C SER A 26 7.70 13.63 4.24
N SER A 27 7.82 12.96 5.39
CA SER A 27 8.11 11.52 5.43
C SER A 27 6.93 10.70 4.92
N MET A 28 5.70 11.10 5.22
CA MET A 28 4.49 10.48 4.66
C MET A 28 4.41 10.72 3.15
N ALA A 29 4.67 11.94 2.70
CA ALA A 29 4.61 12.32 1.29
C ALA A 29 5.51 11.44 0.41
N LYS A 30 6.74 11.18 0.88
CA LYS A 30 7.71 10.31 0.20
C LYS A 30 7.24 8.85 0.10
N CYS A 31 6.32 8.41 0.95
CA CYS A 31 5.80 7.04 0.94
C CYS A 31 4.56 6.86 0.06
N LEU A 32 3.96 7.96 -0.46
CA LEU A 32 2.75 7.89 -1.29
C LEU A 32 2.92 7.08 -2.58
N PRO A 33 4.02 7.18 -3.34
CA PRO A 33 4.20 6.36 -4.56
C PRO A 33 4.15 4.87 -4.25
N THR A 34 4.89 4.45 -3.22
CA THR A 34 4.90 3.05 -2.75
C THR A 34 3.53 2.62 -2.24
N PHE A 35 2.85 3.46 -1.46
CA PHE A 35 1.50 3.17 -1.00
C PHE A 35 0.52 2.99 -2.18
N HIS A 36 0.57 3.88 -3.17
CA HIS A 36 -0.29 3.84 -4.33
C HIS A 36 -0.06 2.56 -5.16
N ALA A 37 1.20 2.26 -5.47
CA ALA A 37 1.55 1.05 -6.21
C ALA A 37 1.24 -0.23 -5.40
N LEU A 38 1.51 -0.27 -4.10
CA LEU A 38 1.29 -1.46 -3.27
C LEU A 38 -0.19 -1.78 -3.08
N THR A 39 -1.04 -0.76 -2.93
CA THR A 39 -2.47 -0.94 -2.63
C THR A 39 -3.36 -1.00 -3.86
N GLY A 40 -2.78 -0.83 -5.05
CA GLY A 40 -3.43 -0.94 -6.34
C GLY A 40 -3.40 0.39 -7.12
N CYS A 41 -2.81 0.33 -8.30
CA CYS A 41 -2.81 1.38 -9.31
C CYS A 41 -3.11 0.77 -10.70
N ASP A 42 -2.85 1.51 -11.78
CA ASP A 42 -3.13 1.01 -13.14
C ASP A 42 -2.29 -0.22 -13.51
N THR A 43 -1.12 -0.41 -12.88
CA THR A 43 -0.20 -1.52 -13.17
C THR A 43 -0.18 -2.62 -12.10
N THR A 44 -0.81 -2.41 -10.94
CA THR A 44 -0.80 -3.34 -9.81
C THR A 44 -2.21 -3.62 -9.30
N SER A 45 -2.47 -4.85 -8.88
CA SER A 45 -3.78 -5.23 -8.33
C SER A 45 -4.02 -4.68 -6.93
N GLN A 46 -5.28 -4.45 -6.57
CA GLN A 46 -5.69 -4.23 -5.18
C GLN A 46 -5.83 -5.56 -4.41
N PHE A 47 -5.72 -5.52 -3.09
CA PHE A 47 -5.99 -6.68 -2.23
C PHE A 47 -7.49 -6.87 -2.00
N VAL A 48 -7.98 -8.11 -2.06
CA VAL A 48 -9.41 -8.42 -1.92
C VAL A 48 -9.94 -7.95 -0.56
N GLY A 49 -11.05 -7.20 -0.59
CA GLY A 49 -11.69 -6.65 0.60
C GLY A 49 -10.99 -5.41 1.19
N MET A 50 -9.88 -4.96 0.61
CA MET A 50 -9.12 -3.80 1.08
C MET A 50 -9.37 -2.59 0.19
N GLY A 51 -10.38 -1.79 0.55
CA GLY A 51 -10.66 -0.53 -0.14
C GLY A 51 -9.67 0.58 0.24
N LYS A 52 -9.59 1.64 -0.58
CA LYS A 52 -8.69 2.79 -0.37
C LYS A 52 -8.80 3.39 1.02
N LYS A 53 -10.01 3.51 1.58
CA LYS A 53 -10.24 4.02 2.94
C LYS A 53 -9.62 3.14 4.03
N THR A 54 -9.67 1.82 3.87
CA THR A 54 -9.08 0.85 4.80
C THR A 54 -7.56 0.91 4.73
N CYS A 55 -7.01 0.86 3.52
CA CYS A 55 -5.56 0.97 3.29
C CYS A 55 -5.01 2.31 3.80
N TRP A 56 -5.73 3.41 3.58
CA TRP A 56 -5.33 4.74 4.05
C TRP A 56 -5.21 4.82 5.57
N LYS A 57 -6.15 4.22 6.32
CA LYS A 57 -6.04 4.17 7.79
C LYS A 57 -4.76 3.48 8.25
N MET A 58 -4.39 2.38 7.59
CA MET A 58 -3.15 1.65 7.90
C MET A 58 -1.91 2.44 7.48
N PHE A 59 -1.98 3.16 6.37
CA PHE A 59 -0.94 4.08 5.93
C PHE A 59 -0.66 5.18 6.97
N LEU A 60 -1.69 5.82 7.50
CA LEU A 60 -1.52 6.88 8.52
C LEU A 60 -0.73 6.39 9.75
N SER A 61 -0.88 5.13 10.15
CA SER A 61 -0.19 4.57 11.32
C SER A 61 1.13 3.88 11.01
N HIS A 62 1.38 3.49 9.75
CA HIS A 62 2.48 2.59 9.38
C HIS A 62 3.24 2.99 8.11
N HIS A 63 3.10 4.24 7.65
CA HIS A 63 3.77 4.72 6.42
C HIS A 63 5.29 4.55 6.46
N ASN A 64 5.91 4.61 7.64
CA ASN A 64 7.35 4.42 7.82
C ASN A 64 7.85 3.05 7.30
N LEU A 65 6.98 2.03 7.29
CA LEU A 65 7.28 0.72 6.71
C LEU A 65 7.46 0.79 5.19
N LEU A 66 6.98 1.82 4.52
CA LEU A 66 7.09 2.00 3.06
C LEU A 66 8.22 2.97 2.66
N SER A 67 9.00 3.42 3.63
CA SER A 67 10.09 4.37 3.39
C SER A 67 11.22 3.76 2.55
N ASN A 68 11.68 4.55 1.58
CA ASN A 68 12.80 4.23 0.69
C ASN A 68 12.64 2.99 -0.19
N VAL A 69 11.41 2.46 -0.33
CA VAL A 69 11.13 1.37 -1.28
C VAL A 69 11.40 1.85 -2.71
N GLY A 70 12.20 1.08 -3.45
CA GLY A 70 12.64 1.40 -4.80
C GLY A 70 13.82 2.38 -4.89
N ILE A 71 14.26 2.98 -3.78
CA ILE A 71 15.34 4.00 -3.79
C ILE A 71 16.72 3.36 -3.64
N ASN A 72 16.87 2.39 -2.72
CA ASN A 72 18.16 1.83 -2.34
C ASN A 72 18.56 0.56 -3.12
N ASP A 73 17.75 0.17 -4.13
CA ASP A 73 17.90 -1.07 -4.91
C ASP A 73 18.10 -2.35 -4.06
N ASN A 74 17.49 -2.37 -2.87
CA ASN A 74 17.54 -3.51 -1.95
C ASN A 74 16.19 -4.23 -1.95
N LEU A 75 16.04 -5.18 -2.88
CA LEU A 75 14.79 -5.90 -3.09
C LEU A 75 14.34 -6.68 -1.85
N GLU A 76 15.27 -7.27 -1.10
CA GLU A 76 14.94 -8.07 0.08
C GLU A 76 14.42 -7.19 1.24
N ASP A 77 15.07 -6.06 1.50
CA ASP A 77 14.60 -5.09 2.50
C ASP A 77 13.23 -4.50 2.12
N ASP A 78 13.07 -4.13 0.85
CA ASP A 78 11.82 -3.60 0.31
C ASP A 78 10.68 -4.61 0.40
N PHE A 79 10.95 -5.87 0.08
CA PHE A 79 9.99 -6.96 0.24
C PHE A 79 9.57 -7.10 1.70
N ASN A 80 10.52 -7.18 2.63
CA ASN A 80 10.24 -7.34 4.07
C ASN A 80 9.42 -6.17 4.63
N LYS A 81 9.75 -4.94 4.21
CA LYS A 81 9.00 -3.72 4.51
C LYS A 81 7.55 -3.77 4.04
N MET A 82 7.35 -4.09 2.75
CA MET A 82 6.02 -4.17 2.15
C MET A 82 5.18 -5.30 2.76
N VAL A 83 5.76 -6.47 3.03
CA VAL A 83 5.08 -7.58 3.71
C VAL A 83 4.59 -7.15 5.08
N LYS A 84 5.45 -6.54 5.90
CA LYS A 84 5.07 -6.02 7.23
C LYS A 84 3.90 -5.06 7.16
N PHE A 85 3.89 -4.17 6.16
CA PHE A 85 2.78 -3.25 5.93
C PHE A 85 1.50 -3.98 5.50
N VAL A 86 1.56 -4.88 4.52
CA VAL A 86 0.40 -5.66 4.04
C VAL A 86 -0.20 -6.51 5.16
N MET A 87 0.61 -7.08 6.05
CA MET A 87 0.10 -7.85 7.19
C MET A 87 -0.82 -7.03 8.11
N ARG A 88 -0.61 -5.70 8.22
CA ARG A 88 -1.49 -4.82 9.03
C ARG A 88 -2.91 -4.76 8.48
N PHE A 89 -3.14 -5.12 7.22
CA PHE A 89 -4.50 -5.19 6.65
C PHE A 89 -5.32 -6.35 7.22
N TYR A 90 -4.63 -7.40 7.68
CA TYR A 90 -5.26 -8.67 8.06
C TYR A 90 -5.12 -8.98 9.55
N THR A 91 -4.17 -8.37 10.25
CA THR A 91 -3.98 -8.57 11.68
C THR A 91 -3.30 -7.38 12.37
N ASN A 92 -3.74 -7.09 13.60
CA ASN A 92 -3.03 -6.20 14.51
C ASN A 92 -1.99 -6.94 15.37
N ASN A 93 -1.99 -8.27 15.37
CA ASN A 93 -1.04 -9.08 16.14
C ASN A 93 0.36 -8.90 15.55
N GLN A 94 1.30 -8.40 16.36
CA GLN A 94 2.69 -8.18 15.94
C GLN A 94 3.56 -9.44 16.07
N ASN A 95 3.08 -10.49 16.75
CA ASN A 95 3.79 -11.75 16.93
C ASN A 95 3.65 -12.71 15.75
N ILE A 96 2.92 -12.32 14.70
CA ILE A 96 2.81 -13.08 13.46
C ILE A 96 3.75 -12.43 12.45
N TYR A 97 4.76 -13.18 11.99
CA TYR A 97 5.82 -12.67 11.12
C TYR A 97 5.72 -13.18 9.68
N CYS A 98 4.92 -14.21 9.44
CA CYS A 98 4.76 -14.85 8.14
C CYS A 98 3.32 -14.75 7.66
N ILE A 99 3.14 -14.35 6.41
CA ILE A 99 1.80 -14.25 5.80
C ILE A 99 1.15 -15.62 5.60
N ASN A 100 1.93 -16.68 5.38
CA ASN A 100 1.38 -18.03 5.26
C ASN A 100 0.87 -18.54 6.61
N ASP A 101 1.55 -18.25 7.71
CA ASP A 101 1.05 -18.58 9.06
C ASP A 101 -0.25 -17.83 9.34
N LEU A 102 -0.31 -16.55 8.97
CA LEU A 102 -1.54 -15.77 9.06
C LEU A 102 -2.67 -16.38 8.22
N ARG A 103 -2.37 -16.89 7.01
CA ARG A 103 -3.35 -17.60 6.17
C ARG A 103 -3.88 -18.84 6.87
N VAL A 104 -3.03 -19.65 7.49
CA VAL A 104 -3.44 -20.85 8.24
C VAL A 104 -4.35 -20.48 9.42
N ILE A 105 -3.97 -19.46 10.19
CA ILE A 105 -4.78 -18.95 11.32
C ILE A 105 -6.16 -18.49 10.84
N LEU A 106 -6.23 -17.80 9.71
CA LEU A 106 -7.49 -17.27 9.17
C LEU A 106 -8.32 -18.31 8.41
N ALA A 107 -7.73 -19.40 7.92
CA ALA A 107 -8.40 -20.43 7.12
C ALA A 107 -9.58 -21.10 7.84
N SER A 108 -9.55 -21.15 9.18
CA SER A 108 -10.63 -21.71 10.00
C SER A 108 -11.84 -20.78 10.14
N SER A 109 -11.68 -19.47 9.89
CA SER A 109 -12.68 -18.45 10.23
C SER A 109 -13.07 -17.52 9.07
N LYS A 110 -12.40 -17.62 7.92
CA LYS A 110 -12.62 -16.78 6.74
C LYS A 110 -12.74 -17.65 5.48
N PRO A 111 -13.60 -17.26 4.53
CA PRO A 111 -13.61 -17.90 3.22
C PRO A 111 -12.27 -17.65 2.50
N ILE A 112 -11.90 -18.57 1.60
CA ILE A 112 -10.64 -18.53 0.83
C ILE A 112 -10.44 -17.16 0.14
N SER A 113 -11.52 -16.56 -0.38
CA SER A 113 -11.49 -15.25 -1.05
C SER A 113 -11.11 -14.08 -0.13
N LYS A 114 -11.18 -14.24 1.19
CA LYS A 114 -10.83 -13.22 2.19
C LYS A 114 -9.51 -13.51 2.90
N LEU A 115 -8.78 -14.56 2.50
CA LEU A 115 -7.46 -14.84 3.04
C LEU A 115 -6.43 -13.85 2.46
N PRO A 116 -5.38 -13.49 3.23
CA PRO A 116 -4.26 -12.72 2.68
C PRO A 116 -3.60 -13.45 1.50
N PRO A 117 -2.90 -12.78 0.58
CA PRO A 117 -2.19 -13.45 -0.52
C PRO A 117 -1.18 -14.48 0.01
N THR A 118 -0.87 -15.50 -0.79
CA THR A 118 0.26 -16.40 -0.48
C THR A 118 1.57 -15.61 -0.51
N LEU A 119 2.59 -16.11 0.18
CA LEU A 119 3.91 -15.49 0.15
C LEU A 119 4.43 -15.31 -1.29
N ASP A 120 4.27 -16.33 -2.15
CA ASP A 120 4.77 -16.28 -3.53
C ASP A 120 4.02 -15.27 -4.40
N SER A 121 2.69 -15.19 -4.25
CA SER A 121 1.90 -14.16 -4.93
C SER A 121 2.27 -12.76 -4.44
N LEU A 122 2.49 -12.59 -3.13
CA LEU A 122 2.90 -11.31 -2.56
C LEU A 122 4.32 -10.92 -3.01
N LYS A 123 5.25 -11.88 -3.13
CA LYS A 123 6.60 -11.63 -3.69
C LYS A 123 6.52 -11.02 -5.09
N GLN A 124 5.71 -11.59 -5.99
CA GLN A 124 5.57 -11.07 -7.36
C GLN A 124 4.91 -9.69 -7.38
N HIS A 125 3.90 -9.47 -6.53
CA HIS A 125 3.27 -8.16 -6.39
C HIS A 125 4.26 -7.11 -5.88
N CYS A 126 5.00 -7.41 -4.81
CA CYS A 126 6.04 -6.54 -4.26
C CYS A 126 7.18 -6.27 -5.25
N LEU A 127 7.61 -7.28 -6.02
CA LEU A 127 8.61 -7.10 -7.08
C LEU A 127 8.15 -6.06 -8.12
N ARG A 128 6.89 -6.15 -8.55
CA ARG A 128 6.31 -5.16 -9.47
C ARG A 128 6.26 -3.77 -8.83
N VAL A 129 5.86 -3.68 -7.57
CA VAL A 129 5.81 -2.41 -6.82
C VAL A 129 7.20 -1.78 -6.76
N HIS A 130 8.22 -2.56 -6.39
CA HIS A 130 9.61 -2.09 -6.31
C HIS A 130 10.07 -1.45 -7.63
N TYR A 131 9.83 -2.11 -8.77
CA TYR A 131 10.19 -1.53 -10.07
C TYR A 131 9.33 -0.33 -10.46
N GLN A 132 8.03 -0.34 -10.13
CA GLN A 132 7.11 0.77 -10.39
C GLN A 132 7.50 2.04 -9.62
N THR A 133 8.13 1.88 -8.46
CA THR A 133 8.51 2.98 -7.55
C THR A 133 9.99 3.32 -7.61
N LYS A 134 10.76 2.67 -8.50
CA LYS A 134 12.17 2.99 -8.72
C LYS A 134 12.25 4.38 -9.38
N ILE A 135 13.00 5.28 -8.75
CA ILE A 135 13.24 6.66 -9.21
C ILE A 135 14.74 6.82 -9.48
#